data_AF-A0A5A7MJR6-F1
#
_entry.id   AF-A0A5A7MJR6-F1
#
_cell.length_a   1.000
_cell.length_b   1.000
_cell.length_c   1.000
_cell.angle_alpha   90.00
_cell.angle_beta   90.00
_cell.angle_gamma   90.00
#
_symmetry.space_group_name_H-M   'P 1'
#
loop_
_entity.id
_entity.type
_entity.pdbx_description
1 polymer ?
#
loop_
_entity_poly.entity_id
_entity_poly.type
_entity_poly.pdbx_seq_one_letter_code
_entity_poly.pdbx_strand_id
1 'polypeptide(L)'
;METIEQMADRHIRESEASLDHIDLLMKRAQKASAKSSDQAEIERLLEQATKQREKLDLHLAALKEARQQSDLERLVEEGKSFRDRLERIRMGIERLLLSLI
;
A
#
# COMPACT_ATOMS: atom_id res chain seq x y z
N MET A 1 -27.27 7.28 4.25
CA MET A 1 -26.07 7.53 5.07
C MET A 1 -25.32 6.23 5.17
N GLU A 2 -24.00 6.25 4.97
CA GLU A 2 -23.13 5.11 5.23
C GLU A 2 -22.92 4.98 6.75
N THR A 3 -22.95 3.77 7.31
CA THR A 3 -22.70 3.55 8.75
C THR A 3 -21.19 3.52 9.03
N ILE A 4 -20.78 3.76 10.28
CA ILE A 4 -19.36 3.69 10.69
C ILE A 4 -18.79 2.29 10.40
N GLU A 5 -19.57 1.23 10.61
CA GLU A 5 -19.20 -0.13 10.21
C GLU A 5 -18.97 -0.27 8.70
N GLN A 6 -19.88 0.25 7.87
CA GLN A 6 -19.73 0.21 6.41
C GLN A 6 -18.49 0.98 5.95
N MET A 7 -18.20 2.13 6.57
CA MET A 7 -17.00 2.90 6.29
C MET A 7 -15.75 2.08 6.66
N ALA A 8 -15.69 1.52 7.87
CA ALA A 8 -14.58 0.68 8.32
C ALA A 8 -14.30 -0.50 7.37
N ASP A 9 -15.35 -1.20 6.96
CA ASP A 9 -15.29 -2.32 6.01
C ASP A 9 -14.78 -1.90 4.64
N ARG A 10 -15.18 -0.72 4.19
CA ARG A 10 -14.70 -0.15 2.93
C ARG A 10 -13.22 0.19 3.03
N HIS A 11 -12.78 0.82 4.12
CA HIS A 11 -11.37 1.15 4.33
C HIS A 11 -10.47 -0.08 4.30
N ILE A 12 -10.87 -1.17 4.96
CA ILE A 12 -10.11 -2.43 4.94
C ILE A 12 -10.01 -2.98 3.51
N ARG A 13 -11.14 -3.10 2.80
CA ARG A 13 -11.19 -3.66 1.44
C ARG A 13 -10.40 -2.83 0.41
N GLU A 14 -10.55 -1.51 0.46
CA GLU A 14 -9.80 -0.61 -0.44
C GLU A 14 -8.30 -0.67 -0.18
N SER A 15 -7.92 -0.91 1.08
CA SER A 15 -6.52 -1.03 1.44
C SER A 15 -5.91 -2.35 1.00
N GLU A 16 -6.66 -3.46 1.10
CA GLU A 16 -6.27 -4.76 0.52
C GLU A 16 -6.02 -4.63 -0.98
N ALA A 17 -6.99 -4.07 -1.71
CA ALA A 17 -6.86 -3.87 -3.16
C ALA A 17 -5.66 -2.97 -3.52
N SER A 18 -5.37 -1.97 -2.69
CA SER A 18 -4.22 -1.08 -2.90
C SER A 18 -2.88 -1.80 -2.68
N LEU A 19 -2.80 -2.69 -1.69
CA LEU A 19 -1.62 -3.52 -1.45
C LEU A 19 -1.36 -4.48 -2.62
N ASP A 20 -2.41 -5.15 -3.11
CA ASP A 20 -2.30 -6.02 -4.29
C ASP A 20 -1.81 -5.26 -5.53
N HIS A 21 -2.28 -4.02 -5.69
CA HIS A 21 -1.84 -3.16 -6.78
C HIS A 21 -0.37 -2.74 -6.64
N ILE A 22 0.07 -2.39 -5.42
CA ILE A 22 1.48 -2.10 -5.13
C ILE A 22 2.36 -3.31 -5.46
N ASP A 23 1.95 -4.52 -5.06
CA ASP A 23 2.69 -5.76 -5.35
C ASP A 23 2.81 -6.00 -6.87
N LEU A 24 1.75 -5.70 -7.63
CA LEU A 24 1.78 -5.75 -9.10
C LEU A 24 2.77 -4.73 -9.70
N LEU A 25 2.74 -3.48 -9.23
CA LEU A 25 3.63 -2.42 -9.70
C LEU A 25 5.10 -2.74 -9.37
N MET A 26 5.38 -3.25 -8.17
CA MET A 26 6.72 -3.67 -7.78
C MET A 26 7.26 -4.78 -8.67
N LYS A 27 6.44 -5.80 -8.98
CA LYS A 27 6.82 -6.87 -9.93
C LYS A 27 7.13 -6.33 -11.32
N ARG A 28 6.34 -5.36 -11.80
CA ARG A 28 6.59 -4.70 -13.10
C ARG A 28 7.91 -3.93 -13.07
N ALA A 29 8.15 -3.17 -12.00
CA ALA A 29 9.35 -2.38 -11.83
C ALA A 29 10.60 -3.27 -11.75
N GLN A 30 10.53 -4.40 -11.04
CA GLN A 30 11.61 -5.38 -10.97
C GLN A 30 11.90 -6.02 -12.34
N LYS A 31 10.87 -6.26 -13.15
CA LYS A 31 11.06 -6.78 -14.52
C LYS A 31 11.66 -5.74 -15.45
N ALA A 32 11.31 -4.47 -15.29
CA ALA A 32 11.84 -3.36 -16.06
C ALA A 32 13.30 -3.04 -15.66
N SER A 33 13.62 -3.08 -14.37
CA SER A 33 14.96 -2.79 -13.84
C SER A 33 16.04 -3.72 -14.39
N ALA A 34 15.69 -4.99 -14.64
CA ALA A 34 16.59 -5.98 -15.23
C ALA A 34 17.15 -5.61 -16.62
N LYS A 35 16.61 -4.57 -17.26
CA LYS A 35 17.05 -4.06 -18.56
C LYS A 35 17.55 -2.61 -18.52
N SER A 36 17.58 -1.99 -17.34
CA SER A 36 17.96 -0.59 -17.15
C SER A 36 19.43 -0.46 -16.78
N SER A 37 20.09 0.62 -17.24
CA SER A 37 21.43 1.01 -16.78
C SER A 37 21.48 1.36 -15.29
N ASP A 38 20.34 1.74 -14.71
CA ASP A 38 20.22 2.20 -13.31
C ASP A 38 19.71 1.09 -12.36
N GLN A 39 19.92 -0.18 -12.73
CA GLN A 39 19.42 -1.36 -12.00
C GLN A 39 19.63 -1.28 -10.49
N ALA A 40 20.82 -0.87 -10.03
CA ALA A 40 21.17 -0.83 -8.61
C ALA A 40 20.35 0.20 -7.81
N GLU A 41 20.09 1.38 -8.39
CA GLU A 41 19.26 2.40 -7.74
C GLU A 41 17.79 1.95 -7.69
N ILE A 42 17.31 1.31 -8.75
CA ILE A 42 15.95 0.79 -8.82
C ILE A 42 15.73 -0.34 -7.82
N GLU A 43 16.68 -1.27 -7.69
CA GLU A 43 16.62 -2.35 -6.71
C GLU A 43 16.57 -1.80 -5.27
N ARG A 44 17.35 -0.77 -4.97
CA ARG A 44 17.31 -0.08 -3.67
C ARG A 44 15.94 0.55 -3.40
N LEU A 45 15.34 1.20 -4.40
CA LEU A 45 14.01 1.80 -4.28
C LEU A 45 12.92 0.73 -4.12
N LEU A 46 13.04 -0.39 -4.82
CA LEU A 46 12.14 -1.54 -4.66
C LEU A 46 12.25 -2.17 -3.28
N GLU A 47 13.46 -2.32 -2.75
CA GLU A 47 13.66 -2.83 -1.39
C GLU A 47 13.02 -1.92 -0.33
N GLN A 48 13.11 -0.59 -0.52
CA GLN A 48 12.42 0.38 0.33
C GLN A 48 10.89 0.23 0.23
N ALA A 49 10.35 0.07 -0.98
CA ALA A 49 8.93 -0.16 -1.21
C ALA A 49 8.46 -1.47 -0.54
N THR A 50 9.24 -2.56 -0.60
CA THR A 50 8.95 -3.82 0.09
C THR A 50 8.83 -3.62 1.60
N LYS A 51 9.82 -2.97 2.22
CA LYS A 51 9.81 -2.70 3.67
C LYS A 51 8.61 -1.85 4.09
N GLN A 52 8.22 -0.89 3.26
CA GLN A 52 7.03 -0.08 3.53
C GLN A 52 5.74 -0.89 3.35
N ARG A 53 5.65 -1.74 2.33
CA ARG A 53 4.54 -2.66 2.10
C ARG A 53 4.35 -3.63 3.28
N GLU A 54 5.42 -4.21 3.82
CA GLU A 54 5.37 -5.07 5.01
C GLU A 54 4.81 -4.34 6.24
N LYS A 55 5.24 -3.09 6.47
CA LYS A 55 4.68 -2.26 7.55
C LYS A 55 3.20 -1.98 7.35
N LEU A 56 2.77 -1.82 6.10
CA LEU A 56 1.38 -1.60 5.79
C LEU A 56 0.54 -2.87 6.01
N ASP A 57 1.08 -4.04 5.68
CA ASP A 57 0.43 -5.33 5.94
C ASP A 57 0.16 -5.53 7.45
N LEU A 58 1.13 -5.18 8.30
CA LEU A 58 0.97 -5.17 9.76
C LEU A 58 -0.11 -4.17 10.23
N HIS A 59 -0.17 -2.98 9.63
CA HIS A 59 -1.23 -2.01 9.94
C HIS A 59 -2.60 -2.52 9.52
N LEU A 60 -2.73 -3.18 8.37
CA LEU A 60 -3.98 -3.76 7.92
C LEU A 60 -4.44 -4.89 8.85
N ALA A 61 -3.52 -5.72 9.33
CA ALA A 61 -3.82 -6.73 10.34
C ALA A 61 -4.35 -6.09 11.64
N ALA A 62 -3.69 -5.03 12.13
CA ALA A 62 -4.16 -4.28 13.29
C ALA A 62 -5.55 -3.66 13.09
N LEU A 63 -5.85 -3.12 11.90
CA LEU A 63 -7.18 -2.59 11.56
C LEU A 63 -8.25 -3.69 11.56
N LYS A 64 -7.93 -4.89 11.07
CA LYS A 64 -8.83 -6.06 11.10
C LYS A 64 -9.08 -6.53 12.53
N GLU A 65 -8.08 -6.50 13.41
CA GLU A 65 -8.23 -6.81 14.83
C GLU A 65 -9.07 -5.75 15.56
N ALA A 66 -8.81 -4.46 15.33
CA ALA A 66 -9.60 -3.36 15.89
C ALA A 66 -11.08 -3.45 15.50
N ARG A 67 -11.37 -3.91 14.27
CA ARG A 67 -12.73 -4.21 13.81
C ARG A 67 -13.40 -5.30 14.66
N GLN A 68 -12.66 -6.35 15.01
CA GLN A 68 -13.18 -7.43 15.87
C GLN A 68 -13.43 -6.94 17.31
N GLN A 69 -12.69 -5.93 17.76
CA GLN A 69 -12.83 -5.31 19.08
C GLN A 69 -13.89 -4.17 19.10
N SER A 70 -14.57 -3.92 17.97
CA SER A 70 -15.61 -2.89 17.81
C SER A 70 -15.17 -1.44 18.06
N ASP A 71 -13.87 -1.13 17.96
CA ASP A 71 -13.35 0.24 18.03
C ASP A 71 -13.43 0.93 16.65
N LEU A 72 -14.66 1.18 16.21
CA LEU A 72 -14.98 1.56 14.83
C LEU A 72 -14.60 3.01 14.48
N GLU A 73 -14.65 3.94 15.44
CA GLU A 73 -14.29 5.35 15.22
C GLU A 73 -12.79 5.49 14.95
N ARG A 74 -11.98 4.83 15.78
CA ARG A 74 -10.53 4.75 15.59
C ARG A 74 -10.16 4.09 14.27
N LEU A 75 -10.88 3.04 13.88
CA LEU A 75 -10.65 2.33 12.62
C LEU A 75 -10.89 3.23 11.40
N VAL A 76 -11.92 4.09 11.42
CA VAL A 76 -12.17 5.03 10.31
C VAL A 76 -11.05 6.06 10.20
N GLU A 77 -10.57 6.61 11.32
CA GLU A 77 -9.46 7.57 11.32
C GLU A 77 -8.14 6.93 10.85
N GLU A 78 -7.79 5.78 11.43
CA GLU A 78 -6.60 5.02 11.05
C GLU A 78 -6.68 4.54 9.59
N GLY A 79 -7.85 4.09 9.14
CA GLY A 79 -8.10 3.65 7.76
C GLY A 79 -7.96 4.76 6.73
N LYS A 80 -8.21 6.02 7.10
CA LYS A 80 -7.93 7.18 6.24
C LYS A 80 -6.43 7.44 6.15
N SER A 81 -5.74 7.49 7.30
CA SER A 81 -4.28 7.68 7.34
C SER A 81 -3.55 6.56 6.57
N PHE A 82 -4.04 5.33 6.70
CA PHE A 82 -3.49 4.16 6.03
C PHE A 82 -3.61 4.25 4.50
N ARG A 83 -4.79 4.65 4.01
CA ARG A 83 -5.03 4.88 2.58
C ARG A 83 -4.07 5.94 2.01
N ASP A 84 -3.85 7.05 2.71
CA ASP A 84 -2.93 8.09 2.26
C ASP A 84 -1.48 7.58 2.17
N ARG A 85 -1.07 6.65 3.06
CA ARG A 85 0.25 6.02 2.99
C ARG A 85 0.36 5.08 1.79
N LEU A 86 -0.65 4.26 1.53
CA LEU A 86 -0.73 3.38 0.35
C LEU A 86 -0.59 4.18 -0.94
N GLU A 87 -1.34 5.27 -1.04
CA GLU A 87 -1.34 6.17 -2.19
C GLU A 87 0.07 6.74 -2.48
N ARG A 88 0.79 7.18 -1.43
CA ARG A 88 2.16 7.71 -1.59
C ARG A 88 3.13 6.67 -2.13
N ILE A 89 3.05 5.43 -1.64
CA ILE A 89 3.89 4.33 -2.14
C ILE A 89 3.56 4.03 -3.58
N ARG A 90 2.26 3.93 -3.91
CA ARG A 90 1.80 3.68 -5.27
C ARG A 90 2.37 4.73 -6.24
N MET A 91 2.18 6.01 -5.92
CA MET A 91 2.72 7.12 -6.73
C MET A 91 4.24 7.06 -6.86
N GLY A 92 4.96 6.66 -5.81
CA GLY A 92 6.41 6.50 -5.83
C GLY A 92 6.86 5.43 -6.83
N ILE A 93 6.22 4.26 -6.81
CA ILE A 93 6.53 3.16 -7.73
C ILE A 93 6.09 3.49 -9.16
N GLU A 94 4.95 4.14 -9.34
CA GLU A 94 4.48 4.60 -10.66
C GLU A 94 5.48 5.59 -11.29
N ARG A 95 6.00 6.55 -10.52
CA ARG A 95 7.04 7.48 -11.00
C ARG A 95 8.32 6.75 -11.38
N LEU A 96 8.74 5.79 -10.56
CA LEU A 96 9.89 4.95 -10.86
C LEU A 96 9.67 4.17 -12.16
N LEU A 97 8.49 3.59 -12.38
CA LEU A 97 8.16 2.89 -13.62
C LEU A 97 8.21 3.83 -14.83
N LEU A 98 7.71 5.06 -14.70
CA LEU A 98 7.75 6.06 -15.76
C LEU A 98 9.18 6.50 -16.11
N SER A 99 10.12 6.47 -15.17
CA SER A 99 11.53 6.75 -15.47
C SER A 99 12.28 5.61 -16.16
N LEU A 100 11.67 4.42 -16.28
CA LEU A 100 12.27 3.23 -16.88
C LEU A 100 11.81 2.95 -18.31
N ILE A 101 10.90 3.75 -18.85
CA ILE A 101 10.37 3.69 -20.21
C ILE A 101 10.97 4.82 -21.02
#